data_AF-A0A7L2ST40-F1
#
_entry.id   AF-A0A7L2ST40-F1
#
_cell.length_a   1.000
_cell.length_b   1.000
_cell.length_c   1.000
_cell.angle_alpha   90.00
_cell.angle_beta   90.00
_cell.angle_gamma   90.00
#
_symmetry.space_group_name_H-M   'P 1'
#
loop_
_entity.id
_entity.type
_entity.pdbx_description
1 polymer ?
#
loop_
_entity_poly.entity_id
_entity_poly.type
_entity_poly.pdbx_seq_one_letter_code
_entity_poly.pdbx_strand_id
1 'polypeptide(L)' 'PAGSAWSCPPVRITCALHNPPNHCFVDRHCPRGKKCCRTFCGRKCLSKPSPFSYG' A
#
# COMPACT_ATOMS: atom_id res chain seq x y z
N PRO A 1 17.33 -7.09 -16.34
CA PRO A 1 16.75 -5.88 -15.71
C PRO A 1 15.32 -6.12 -15.19
N ALA A 2 15.20 -6.68 -13.99
CA ALA A 2 13.90 -6.82 -13.30
C ALA A 2 13.82 -5.71 -12.24
N GLY A 3 13.17 -4.60 -12.59
CA GLY A 3 12.89 -3.50 -11.67
C GLY A 3 12.19 -4.05 -10.42
N SER A 4 12.74 -3.73 -9.25
CA SER A 4 12.49 -4.40 -7.98
C SER A 4 11.00 -4.66 -7.73
N ALA A 5 10.61 -5.94 -7.61
CA ALA A 5 9.29 -6.37 -7.18
C ALA A 5 9.10 -6.06 -5.68
N TRP A 6 8.96 -4.78 -5.34
CA TRP A 6 8.73 -4.38 -3.96
C TRP A 6 7.33 -4.85 -3.48
N SER A 7 7.26 -5.27 -2.24
CA SER A 7 6.05 -5.82 -1.61
C SER A 7 5.48 -4.85 -0.59
N CYS A 8 4.15 -4.82 -0.46
CA CYS A 8 3.46 -3.97 0.50
C CYS A 8 4.04 -4.14 1.93
N PRO A 9 4.08 -3.05 2.72
CA PRO A 9 4.59 -3.14 4.08
C PRO A 9 3.65 -4.01 4.93
N PRO A 10 4.18 -4.74 5.92
CA PRO A 10 3.35 -5.49 6.84
C PRO A 10 2.50 -4.53 7.67
N VAL A 11 1.19 -4.80 7.74
CA VAL A 11 0.25 -4.05 8.57
C VAL A 11 0.03 -4.83 9.85
N ARG A 12 0.52 -4.32 10.99
CA ARG A 12 0.38 -4.98 12.29
C ARG A 12 -0.83 -4.51 13.09
N ILE A 13 -1.36 -3.33 12.77
CA ILE A 13 -2.48 -2.70 13.48
C ILE A 13 -3.50 -2.28 12.44
N THR A 14 -4.79 -2.51 12.71
CA THR A 14 -5.89 -2.08 11.85
C THR A 14 -6.90 -1.25 12.63
N CYS A 15 -7.59 -0.34 11.95
CA CYS A 15 -8.65 0.46 12.53
C CYS A 15 -9.88 -0.41 12.87
N ALA A 16 -10.60 -0.07 13.93
CA ALA A 16 -11.83 -0.75 14.35
C ALA A 16 -13.05 -0.30 13.53
N LEU A 17 -12.92 -0.29 12.20
CA LEU A 17 -14.02 0.06 11.29
C LEU A 17 -14.48 -1.20 10.56
N HIS A 18 -15.77 -1.53 10.67
CA HIS A 18 -16.33 -2.74 10.06
C HIS A 18 -16.16 -2.76 8.53
N ASN A 19 -16.28 -1.61 7.88
CA ASN A 19 -16.05 -1.45 6.44
C ASN A 19 -15.13 -0.26 6.16
N PRO A 20 -13.80 -0.47 6.16
CA PRO A 20 -12.87 0.62 5.93
C PRO A 20 -12.84 1.03 4.44
N PRO A 21 -12.65 2.33 4.15
CA PRO A 21 -12.64 2.83 2.78
C PRO A 21 -11.46 2.25 2.00
N ASN A 22 -11.76 1.64 0.85
CA ASN A 22 -10.75 1.12 -0.08
C ASN A 22 -10.65 2.08 -1.27
N HIS A 23 -9.51 2.75 -1.42
CA HIS A 23 -9.24 3.62 -2.57
C HIS A 23 -8.75 2.83 -3.80
N CYS A 24 -8.40 1.56 -3.60
CA CYS A 24 -7.99 0.65 -4.65
C CYS A 24 -8.32 -0.80 -4.24
N PHE A 25 -8.38 -1.69 -5.22
CA PHE A 25 -8.57 -3.12 -4.99
C PHE A 25 -7.45 -3.96 -5.60
N VAL A 26 -6.86 -3.48 -6.70
CA VAL A 26 -5.75 -4.12 -7.42
C VAL A 26 -4.70 -3.08 -7.82
N ASP A 27 -3.47 -3.52 -8.06
CA ASP A 27 -2.34 -2.65 -8.43
C ASP A 27 -2.63 -1.81 -9.68
N ARG A 28 -3.44 -2.32 -10.61
CA ARG A 28 -3.82 -1.63 -11.85
C ARG A 28 -4.69 -0.40 -11.62
N HIS A 29 -5.35 -0.28 -10.47
CA HIS A 29 -6.11 0.92 -10.11
C HIS A 29 -5.19 2.06 -9.68
N CYS A 30 -3.93 1.76 -9.39
CA CYS A 30 -2.95 2.73 -8.95
C CYS A 30 -2.17 3.31 -10.14
N PRO A 31 -1.72 4.57 -10.03
CA PRO A 31 -0.84 5.16 -11.03
C PRO A 31 0.51 4.42 -11.09
N ARG A 32 1.24 4.61 -12.19
CA ARG A 32 2.53 3.94 -12.46
C ARG A 32 3.48 4.06 -11.26
N GLY A 33 4.11 2.93 -10.90
CA GLY A 33 5.08 2.86 -9.80
C GLY A 33 4.46 2.75 -8.40
N LYS A 34 3.14 2.61 -8.30
CA LYS A 34 2.45 2.34 -7.03
C LYS A 34 1.78 0.96 -7.04
N LYS A 35 1.58 0.40 -5.85
CA LYS A 35 0.85 -0.85 -5.62
C LYS A 35 -0.31 -0.63 -4.68
N CYS A 36 -1.38 -1.40 -4.86
CA CYS A 36 -2.52 -1.35 -3.98
C CYS A 36 -2.24 -2.18 -2.72
N CYS A 37 -2.01 -1.49 -1.62
CA CYS A 37 -1.61 -2.10 -0.37
C CYS A 37 -2.67 -1.92 0.71
N ARG A 38 -2.77 -2.90 1.61
CA ARG A 38 -3.46 -2.70 2.89
C ARG A 38 -2.67 -1.68 3.72
N THR A 39 -3.41 -0.87 4.45
CA THR A 39 -2.88 0.10 5.40
C THR A 39 -3.56 -0.10 6.75
N PHE A 40 -3.24 0.73 7.75
CA PHE A 40 -3.94 0.75 9.03
C PHE A 40 -5.47 0.82 8.86
N CYS A 41 -5.98 1.56 7.87
CA CYS A 41 -7.41 1.63 7.61
C CYS A 41 -7.70 1.52 6.11
N GLY A 42 -8.10 0.32 5.69
CA GLY A 42 -8.47 0.03 4.30
C GLY A 42 -7.28 -0.13 3.36
N ARG A 43 -7.48 0.20 2.07
CA ARG A 43 -6.50 0.01 0.99
C ARG A 43 -6.16 1.33 0.30
N LYS A 44 -4.87 1.54 0.05
CA LYS A 44 -4.34 2.73 -0.62
C LYS A 44 -3.22 2.38 -1.58
N CYS A 45 -3.02 3.23 -2.58
CA CYS A 45 -1.90 3.14 -3.50
C CYS A 45 -0.61 3.64 -2.85
N LEU A 46 0.32 2.74 -2.56
CA LEU A 46 1.61 3.06 -1.96
C LEU A 46 2.72 2.97 -2.99
N SER A 47 3.65 3.92 -2.93
CA SER A 47 4.93 3.85 -3.63
C SER A 47 5.91 2.99 -2.83
N LYS A 48 6.98 2.53 -3.48
CA LYS A 48 8.09 1.87 -2.78
C LYS A 48 8.58 2.78 -1.62
N PRO A 49 8.69 2.27 -0.38
CA PRO A 49 9.21 2.98 0.75
C PRO A 49 10.62 3.34 0.37
N SER A 50 10.85 4.65 0.30
CA SER A 50 12.21 5.15 0.26
C SER A 50 12.86 4.74 1.59
N PRO A 51 14.15 4.40 1.58
CA PRO A 51 14.90 4.13 2.81
C PRO A 51 14.93 5.33 3.78
N PHE A 52 14.42 6.50 3.36
CA PHE A 52 14.37 7.75 4.12
C PHE A 52 13.00 8.07 4.75
N SER A 53 11.97 7.23 4.59
CA SER A 53 10.63 7.52 5.14
C SER A 53 10.34 6.94 6.53
N TYR A 54 11.29 6.21 7.12
CA TYR A 54 11.25 5.86 8.55
C TYR A 54 12.06 6.90 9.33
N GLY A 55 11.54 8.13 9.38
CA GLY A 55 11.95 9.15 10.35
C GLY A 55 11.08 9.05 11.59
#